data_AF-A0A257DXR8-F1
#
_entry.id   AF-A0A257DXR8-F1
#
_cell.length_a   1.000
_cell.length_b   1.000
_cell.length_c   1.000
_cell.angle_alpha   90.00
_cell.angle_beta   90.00
_cell.angle_gamma   90.00
#
_symmetry.space_group_name_H-M   'P 1'
#
loop_
_entity.id
_entity.type
_entity.pdbx_description
1 polymer ?
#
loop_
_entity_poly.entity_id
_entity_poly.type
_entity_poly.pdbx_seq_one_letter_code
_entity_poly.pdbx_strand_id
1 'polypeptide(L)'
;MKTVFIYEFGIRPWDQIQHTEDREYTTISLLNQDFGSVWETWRMLASLLAHEWPTIIKWYTTGSPQYSKTHEYLTLKHFSKNSGPKDIFKKNEETLIYSGIIHLDPKPENIAPINLKVYRRSTTLMLREENEQIEQLWHRLSHLEHISSTEDFKLILVDKEILSFRFYDSETHGAAQLICHSMHAPEILDALASLEIDEIPRAGVYKYIHSQLEKQP
;
A
#
# COMPACT_ATOMS: atom_id res chain seq x y z
N MET A 1 19.63 10.58 0.04
CA MET A 1 19.56 11.16 1.40
C MET A 1 19.05 10.07 2.35
N LYS A 2 19.09 10.26 3.68
CA LYS A 2 18.41 9.32 4.60
C LYS A 2 16.89 9.48 4.45
N THR A 3 16.16 8.37 4.44
CA THR A 3 14.68 8.38 4.43
C THR A 3 14.20 9.05 5.72
N VAL A 4 13.14 9.83 5.61
CA VAL A 4 12.44 10.47 6.74
C VAL A 4 11.00 9.98 6.77
N PHE A 5 10.30 10.18 7.88
CA PHE A 5 8.87 9.90 7.97
C PHE A 5 8.05 11.11 8.39
N ILE A 6 6.76 11.08 8.05
CA ILE A 6 5.74 12.04 8.51
C ILE A 6 4.64 11.22 9.17
N TYR A 7 4.21 11.64 10.36
CA TYR A 7 3.10 11.04 11.09
C TYR A 7 1.91 12.01 11.14
N GLU A 8 0.73 11.56 10.72
CA GLU A 8 -0.47 12.39 10.69
C GLU A 8 -1.72 11.60 11.11
N PHE A 9 -2.61 12.22 11.90
CA PHE A 9 -3.92 11.66 12.18
C PHE A 9 -4.84 11.70 10.95
N GLY A 10 -5.67 10.67 10.84
CA GLY A 10 -6.62 10.46 9.76
C GLY A 10 -6.03 9.73 8.54
N ILE A 11 -6.87 9.60 7.51
CA ILE A 11 -6.51 9.02 6.21
C ILE A 11 -6.09 10.17 5.30
N ARG A 12 -4.78 10.24 5.00
CA ARG A 12 -4.14 11.34 4.23
C ARG A 12 -3.31 10.81 3.04
N PRO A 13 -3.93 10.16 2.05
CA PRO A 13 -3.21 9.62 0.89
C PRO A 13 -2.69 10.77 0.02
N TRP A 14 -1.44 10.68 -0.44
CA TRP A 14 -0.80 11.78 -1.17
C TRP A 14 -1.36 11.99 -2.57
N ASP A 15 -1.94 10.96 -3.17
CA ASP A 15 -2.60 11.06 -4.47
C ASP A 15 -4.07 11.49 -4.37
N GLN A 16 -4.58 11.83 -3.20
CA GLN A 16 -5.97 12.24 -3.00
C GLN A 16 -6.03 13.67 -2.46
N ILE A 17 -6.91 14.48 -3.05
CA ILE A 17 -7.14 15.88 -2.60
C ILE A 17 -7.89 15.88 -1.26
N GLN A 18 -8.84 14.96 -1.12
CA GLN A 18 -9.64 14.81 0.09
C GLN A 18 -8.87 14.00 1.12
N HIS A 19 -8.87 14.50 2.34
CA HIS A 19 -8.38 13.79 3.51
C HIS A 19 -9.44 13.83 4.60
N THR A 20 -9.29 12.93 5.57
CA THR A 20 -10.08 12.96 6.80
C THR A 20 -9.17 13.26 7.99
N GLU A 21 -9.72 13.87 9.02
CA GLU A 21 -9.06 14.08 10.32
C GLU A 21 -9.55 13.07 11.38
N ASP A 22 -10.22 12.01 10.93
CA ASP A 22 -10.73 10.94 11.79
C ASP A 22 -9.60 10.28 12.57
N ARG A 23 -9.59 10.50 13.89
CA ARG A 23 -8.54 10.04 14.79
C ARG A 23 -8.56 8.52 15.00
N GLU A 24 -9.59 7.81 14.55
CA GLU A 24 -9.56 6.35 14.51
C GLU A 24 -8.46 5.83 13.59
N TYR A 25 -8.02 6.63 12.61
CA TYR A 25 -7.00 6.26 11.64
C TYR A 25 -5.75 7.12 11.78
N THR A 26 -4.64 6.58 11.29
CA THR A 26 -3.39 7.31 11.14
C THR A 26 -2.77 7.05 9.76
N THR A 27 -1.99 8.00 9.29
CA THR A 27 -1.18 7.91 8.06
C THR A 27 0.27 8.19 8.41
N ILE A 28 1.14 7.25 8.08
CA ILE A 28 2.59 7.36 8.17
C ILE A 28 3.17 7.34 6.76
N SER A 29 3.94 8.37 6.40
CA SER A 29 4.53 8.49 5.08
C SER A 29 6.06 8.47 5.16
N LEU A 30 6.69 7.42 4.62
CA LEU A 30 8.12 7.35 4.37
C LEU A 30 8.46 8.14 3.11
N LEU A 31 9.52 8.94 3.15
CA LEU A 31 9.90 9.85 2.07
C LEU A 31 11.41 9.83 1.83
N ASN A 32 11.80 9.70 0.56
CA ASN A 32 13.18 9.91 0.11
C ASN A 32 13.17 10.52 -1.29
N GLN A 33 14.29 11.08 -1.74
CA GLN A 33 14.44 11.67 -3.07
C GLN A 33 14.45 10.62 -4.19
N ASP A 34 14.58 9.34 -3.86
CA ASP A 34 14.49 8.24 -4.81
C ASP A 34 13.64 7.09 -4.27
N PHE A 35 12.93 6.41 -5.17
CA PHE A 35 12.08 5.28 -4.81
C PHE A 35 12.87 4.08 -4.28
N GLY A 36 14.11 3.86 -4.74
CA GLY A 36 14.95 2.76 -4.30
C GLY A 36 15.22 2.83 -2.79
N SER A 37 15.60 4.01 -2.28
CA SER A 37 15.86 4.21 -0.86
C SER A 37 14.60 4.08 0.00
N VAL A 38 13.45 4.57 -0.48
CA VAL A 38 12.16 4.35 0.20
C VAL A 38 11.81 2.87 0.25
N TRP A 39 12.03 2.17 -0.87
CA TRP A 39 11.80 0.74 -0.97
C TRP A 39 12.65 -0.02 0.06
N GLU A 40 13.95 0.25 0.13
CA GLU A 40 14.84 -0.34 1.13
C GLU A 40 14.36 -0.09 2.56
N THR A 41 13.92 1.14 2.84
CA THR A 41 13.41 1.51 4.17
C THR A 41 12.12 0.78 4.50
N TRP A 42 11.20 0.68 3.54
CA TRP A 42 9.98 -0.10 3.70
C TRP A 42 10.29 -1.57 3.95
N ARG A 43 11.28 -2.17 3.27
CA ARG A 43 11.63 -3.59 3.50
C ARG A 43 12.04 -3.81 4.95
N MET A 44 12.93 -2.95 5.47
CA MET A 44 13.36 -3.03 6.87
C MET A 44 12.19 -2.87 7.83
N LEU A 45 11.31 -1.88 7.60
CA LEU A 45 10.12 -1.66 8.43
C LEU A 45 9.17 -2.86 8.38
N ALA A 46 8.82 -3.33 7.19
CA ALA A 46 7.95 -4.47 6.99
C ALA A 46 8.54 -5.74 7.63
N SER A 47 9.87 -5.94 7.62
CA SER A 47 10.51 -7.08 8.27
C SER A 47 10.38 -7.03 9.79
N LEU A 48 10.38 -5.84 10.39
CA LEU A 48 10.10 -5.67 11.84
C LEU A 48 8.62 -5.96 12.14
N LEU A 49 7.71 -5.44 11.31
CA LEU A 49 6.27 -5.62 11.47
C LEU A 49 5.81 -7.06 11.17
N ALA A 50 6.56 -7.83 10.39
CA ALA A 50 6.20 -9.19 9.99
C ALA A 50 6.10 -10.18 11.17
N HIS A 51 6.59 -9.81 12.36
CA HIS A 51 6.35 -10.60 13.57
C HIS A 51 4.87 -10.59 13.96
N GLU A 52 4.22 -9.44 13.88
CA GLU A 52 2.81 -9.25 14.23
C GLU A 52 1.88 -9.37 13.01
N TRP A 53 2.32 -8.90 11.84
CA TRP A 53 1.58 -9.01 10.57
C TRP A 53 2.34 -9.88 9.56
N PRO A 54 2.37 -11.21 9.74
CA PRO A 54 3.20 -12.11 8.94
C PRO A 54 2.69 -12.30 7.50
N THR A 55 1.43 -11.96 7.23
CA THR A 55 0.82 -12.23 5.94
C THR A 55 0.87 -10.97 5.08
N ILE A 56 1.54 -11.05 3.94
CA ILE A 56 1.63 -9.93 2.99
C ILE A 56 0.89 -10.29 1.72
N ILE A 57 -0.12 -9.50 1.38
CA ILE A 57 -0.91 -9.67 0.16
C ILE A 57 -0.92 -8.38 -0.65
N LYS A 58 -1.23 -8.51 -1.94
CA LYS A 58 -1.57 -7.40 -2.81
C LYS A 58 -2.99 -7.58 -3.30
N TRP A 59 -3.85 -6.62 -3.00
CA TRP A 59 -5.13 -6.49 -3.69
C TRP A 59 -4.92 -5.65 -4.96
N TYR A 60 -5.58 -6.02 -6.06
CA TYR A 60 -5.56 -5.25 -7.30
C TYR A 60 -6.85 -5.41 -8.12
N THR A 61 -7.10 -4.47 -9.01
CA THR A 61 -8.25 -4.45 -9.91
C THR A 61 -7.84 -4.11 -11.34
N THR A 62 -8.56 -4.66 -12.31
CA THR A 62 -8.42 -4.31 -13.73
C THR A 62 -8.91 -2.89 -14.02
N GLY A 63 -9.78 -2.36 -13.16
CA GLY A 63 -10.28 -0.98 -13.18
C GLY A 63 -11.26 -0.65 -14.31
N SER A 64 -11.66 -1.63 -15.10
CA SER A 64 -12.70 -1.48 -16.12
C SER A 64 -13.22 -2.86 -16.55
N PRO A 65 -14.49 -2.98 -16.98
CA PRO A 65 -15.02 -4.22 -17.51
C PRO A 65 -14.24 -4.71 -18.74
N GLN A 66 -14.16 -6.03 -18.89
CA GLN A 66 -13.53 -6.65 -20.06
C GLN A 66 -14.58 -6.93 -21.14
N TYR A 67 -14.68 -6.02 -22.11
CA TYR A 67 -15.72 -6.06 -23.14
C TYR A 67 -15.48 -7.08 -24.28
N SER A 68 -14.28 -7.67 -24.35
CA SER A 68 -13.93 -8.66 -25.39
C SER A 68 -13.51 -9.97 -24.76
N LYS A 69 -14.08 -11.08 -25.25
CA LYS A 69 -13.70 -12.44 -24.85
C LYS A 69 -12.21 -12.72 -25.04
N THR A 70 -11.57 -12.10 -26.05
CA THR A 70 -10.14 -12.23 -26.27
C THR A 70 -9.34 -11.56 -25.18
N HIS A 71 -9.72 -10.33 -24.80
CA HIS A 71 -9.07 -9.62 -23.70
C HIS A 71 -9.25 -10.39 -22.39
N GLU A 72 -10.47 -10.84 -22.11
CA GLU A 72 -10.80 -11.64 -20.92
C GLU A 72 -10.00 -12.94 -20.85
N TYR A 73 -9.93 -13.67 -21.96
CA TYR A 73 -9.11 -14.87 -22.07
C TYR A 73 -7.62 -14.58 -21.82
N LEU A 74 -7.06 -13.52 -22.40
CA LEU A 74 -5.65 -13.16 -22.22
C LEU A 74 -5.34 -12.79 -20.76
N THR A 75 -6.24 -12.06 -20.10
CA THR A 75 -6.09 -11.69 -18.68
C THR A 75 -6.13 -12.92 -17.79
N LEU A 76 -7.12 -13.80 -17.95
CA LEU A 76 -7.22 -15.05 -17.20
C LEU A 76 -5.99 -15.95 -17.42
N LYS A 77 -5.54 -16.07 -18.68
CA LYS A 77 -4.33 -16.83 -19.04
C LYS A 77 -3.07 -16.23 -18.41
N HIS A 78 -2.96 -14.90 -18.37
CA HIS A 78 -1.84 -14.23 -17.72
C HIS A 78 -1.84 -14.48 -16.21
N PHE A 79 -2.98 -14.37 -15.55
CA PHE A 79 -3.11 -14.66 -14.13
C PHE A 79 -2.73 -16.12 -13.82
N SER A 80 -3.34 -17.09 -14.52
CA SER A 80 -3.09 -18.52 -14.30
C SER A 80 -1.62 -18.94 -14.45
N LYS A 81 -0.82 -18.21 -15.23
CA LYS A 81 0.63 -18.48 -15.39
C LYS A 81 1.49 -17.94 -14.25
N ASN A 82 1.02 -16.92 -13.55
CA ASN A 82 1.80 -16.16 -12.58
C ASN A 82 1.23 -16.23 -11.15
N SER A 83 0.09 -16.92 -10.96
CA SER A 83 -0.62 -17.04 -9.69
C SER A 83 -0.13 -18.22 -8.85
N GLY A 84 -0.07 -18.02 -7.52
CA GLY A 84 0.12 -19.08 -6.54
C GLY A 84 -1.20 -19.80 -6.15
N PRO A 85 -1.12 -20.92 -5.41
CA PRO A 85 -2.29 -21.72 -5.03
C PRO A 85 -3.34 -20.99 -4.18
N LYS A 86 -2.94 -19.98 -3.40
CA LYS A 86 -3.83 -19.21 -2.52
C LYS A 86 -4.38 -17.94 -3.19
N ASP A 87 -3.97 -17.63 -4.42
CA ASP A 87 -4.33 -16.38 -5.07
C ASP A 87 -5.76 -16.41 -5.60
N ILE A 88 -6.43 -15.27 -5.48
CA ILE A 88 -7.80 -15.08 -5.96
C ILE A 88 -7.75 -14.15 -7.17
N PHE A 89 -8.45 -14.51 -8.23
CA PHE A 89 -8.77 -13.59 -9.32
C PHE A 89 -10.14 -13.93 -9.88
N LYS A 90 -11.09 -13.05 -9.63
CA LYS A 90 -12.51 -13.30 -9.89
C LYS A 90 -13.14 -12.03 -10.45
N LYS A 91 -14.20 -12.25 -11.23
CA LYS A 91 -15.04 -11.19 -11.75
C LYS A 91 -16.12 -10.87 -10.72
N ASN A 92 -16.37 -9.59 -10.47
CA ASN A 92 -17.57 -9.17 -9.76
C ASN A 92 -18.74 -9.16 -10.76
N GLU A 93 -19.86 -9.78 -10.42
CA GLU A 93 -21.01 -9.94 -11.33
C GLU A 93 -21.78 -8.63 -11.56
N GLU A 94 -21.71 -7.67 -10.63
CA GLU A 94 -22.40 -6.39 -10.74
C GLU A 94 -21.59 -5.40 -11.59
N THR A 95 -20.30 -5.25 -11.29
CA THR A 95 -19.42 -4.31 -11.99
C THR A 95 -18.84 -4.89 -13.28
N LEU A 96 -18.83 -6.21 -13.43
CA LEU A 96 -18.15 -6.96 -14.50
C LEU A 96 -16.63 -6.75 -14.54
N ILE A 97 -16.06 -6.18 -13.47
CA ILE A 97 -14.63 -5.91 -13.32
C ILE A 97 -13.96 -7.10 -12.65
N TYR A 98 -12.77 -7.46 -13.14
CA TYR A 98 -11.92 -8.43 -12.48
C TYR A 98 -11.07 -7.75 -11.41
N SER A 99 -11.00 -8.37 -10.24
CA SER A 99 -10.08 -8.02 -9.16
C SER A 99 -9.48 -9.27 -8.55
N GLY A 100 -8.34 -9.12 -7.88
CA GLY A 100 -7.64 -10.23 -7.29
C GLY A 100 -6.86 -9.89 -6.04
N ILE A 101 -6.48 -10.95 -5.34
CA ILE A 101 -5.56 -10.94 -4.21
C ILE A 101 -4.42 -11.89 -4.55
N ILE A 102 -3.19 -11.38 -4.53
CA ILE A 102 -1.96 -12.16 -4.72
C ILE A 102 -1.23 -12.21 -3.39
N HIS A 103 -0.85 -13.40 -2.95
CA HIS A 103 0.04 -13.58 -1.81
C HIS A 103 1.46 -13.24 -2.24
N LEU A 104 2.05 -12.28 -1.55
CA LEU A 104 3.46 -11.93 -1.74
C LEU A 104 4.33 -12.84 -0.88
N ASP A 105 5.64 -12.80 -1.11
CA ASP A 105 6.58 -13.50 -0.24
C ASP A 105 6.43 -12.94 1.20
N PRO A 106 6.24 -13.80 2.22
CA PRO A 106 6.13 -13.34 3.61
C PRO A 106 7.40 -12.65 4.11
N LYS A 107 8.53 -12.81 3.42
CA LYS A 107 9.78 -12.12 3.67
C LYS A 107 9.87 -10.86 2.79
N PRO A 108 9.77 -9.65 3.38
CA PRO A 108 9.79 -8.39 2.63
C PRO A 108 11.04 -8.20 1.76
N GLU A 109 12.17 -8.78 2.15
CA GLU A 109 13.42 -8.79 1.39
C GLU A 109 13.30 -9.38 -0.02
N ASN A 110 12.40 -10.34 -0.20
CA ASN A 110 12.20 -11.10 -1.44
C ASN A 110 11.14 -10.49 -2.37
N ILE A 111 10.37 -9.52 -1.90
CA ILE A 111 9.33 -8.88 -2.71
C ILE A 111 10.02 -7.98 -3.74
N ALA A 112 9.71 -8.13 -5.03
CA ALA A 112 10.27 -7.21 -6.02
C ALA A 112 9.49 -5.87 -6.01
N PRO A 113 10.15 -4.69 -6.09
CA PRO A 113 9.47 -3.39 -6.05
C PRO A 113 8.45 -3.20 -7.19
N ILE A 114 8.66 -3.84 -8.35
CA ILE A 114 7.71 -3.82 -9.47
C ILE A 114 6.33 -4.35 -9.08
N ASN A 115 6.25 -5.26 -8.10
CA ASN A 115 5.00 -5.83 -7.64
C ASN A 115 4.15 -4.82 -6.86
N LEU A 116 4.70 -3.68 -6.45
CA LEU A 116 4.02 -2.72 -5.58
C LEU A 116 3.68 -1.41 -6.30
N LYS A 117 4.27 -1.21 -7.49
CA LYS A 117 4.06 -0.03 -8.34
C LYS A 117 2.77 -0.14 -9.16
N VAL A 118 1.60 0.01 -8.53
CA VAL A 118 0.35 0.27 -9.27
C VAL A 118 -0.52 1.25 -8.49
N TYR A 119 -0.48 2.52 -8.89
CA TYR A 119 -1.24 3.61 -8.28
C TYR A 119 -2.75 3.41 -8.44
N ARG A 120 -3.49 3.58 -7.33
CA ARG A 120 -4.96 3.49 -7.19
C ARG A 120 -5.61 2.15 -7.55
N ARG A 121 -5.04 1.36 -8.44
CA ARG A 121 -5.56 0.03 -8.82
C ARG A 121 -4.98 -1.11 -8.00
N SER A 122 -4.13 -0.80 -7.03
CA SER A 122 -3.66 -1.79 -6.06
C SER A 122 -3.33 -1.16 -4.72
N THR A 123 -3.32 -2.01 -3.71
CA THR A 123 -2.77 -1.72 -2.39
C THR A 123 -2.10 -2.99 -1.87
N THR A 124 -1.05 -2.82 -1.10
CA THR A 124 -0.37 -3.91 -0.39
C THR A 124 -0.88 -3.93 1.03
N LEU A 125 -1.28 -5.10 1.52
CA LEU A 125 -1.84 -5.24 2.85
C LEU A 125 -0.96 -6.19 3.65
N MET A 126 -0.69 -5.83 4.91
CA MET A 126 -0.14 -6.75 5.89
C MET A 126 -1.25 -7.12 6.88
N LEU A 127 -1.40 -8.41 7.16
CA LEU A 127 -2.48 -8.97 7.97
C LEU A 127 -1.92 -9.79 9.14
N ARG A 128 -2.57 -9.69 10.30
CA ARG A 128 -2.21 -10.46 11.51
C ARG A 128 -2.56 -11.95 11.37
N GLU A 129 -3.65 -12.30 10.68
CA GLU A 129 -4.10 -13.68 10.48
C GLU A 129 -4.50 -13.99 9.01
N GLU A 130 -4.27 -15.24 8.58
CA GLU A 130 -4.23 -15.60 7.15
C GLU A 130 -5.58 -16.01 6.54
N ASN A 131 -6.50 -16.68 7.26
CA ASN A 131 -7.35 -17.68 6.57
C ASN A 131 -8.86 -17.42 6.47
N GLU A 132 -9.54 -16.81 7.43
CA GLU A 132 -11.01 -16.71 7.32
C GLU A 132 -11.52 -15.44 6.63
N GLN A 133 -10.64 -14.46 6.43
CA GLN A 133 -11.05 -13.13 5.97
C GLN A 133 -10.65 -12.78 4.53
N ILE A 134 -9.79 -13.56 3.86
CA ILE A 134 -9.28 -13.18 2.52
C ILE A 134 -10.38 -13.15 1.45
N GLU A 135 -11.26 -14.16 1.42
CA GLU A 135 -12.41 -14.15 0.50
C GLU A 135 -13.42 -13.04 0.85
N GLN A 136 -13.61 -12.74 2.14
CA GLN A 136 -14.48 -11.65 2.58
C GLN A 136 -13.89 -10.28 2.22
N LEU A 137 -12.59 -10.11 2.39
CA LEU A 137 -11.82 -8.94 1.97
C LEU A 137 -11.91 -8.77 0.46
N TRP A 138 -11.70 -9.84 -0.33
CA TRP A 138 -11.88 -9.79 -1.77
C TRP A 138 -13.30 -9.37 -2.13
N HIS A 139 -14.32 -10.03 -1.58
CA HIS A 139 -15.72 -9.71 -1.88
C HIS A 139 -16.04 -8.24 -1.59
N ARG A 140 -15.61 -7.75 -0.42
CA ARG A 140 -15.77 -6.36 0.01
C ARG A 140 -15.11 -5.39 -0.98
N LEU A 141 -13.86 -5.64 -1.37
CA LEU A 141 -13.10 -4.78 -2.28
C LEU A 141 -13.45 -4.99 -3.76
N SER A 142 -14.13 -6.07 -4.13
CA SER A 142 -14.41 -6.43 -5.52
C SER A 142 -15.32 -5.43 -6.25
N HIS A 143 -16.02 -4.56 -5.52
CA HIS A 143 -16.85 -3.48 -6.04
C HIS A 143 -16.03 -2.23 -6.41
N LEU A 144 -14.76 -2.16 -6.01
CA LEU A 144 -13.90 -1.01 -6.29
C LEU A 144 -13.28 -1.09 -7.68
N GLU A 145 -13.52 -0.07 -8.50
CA GLU A 145 -12.79 0.13 -9.75
C GLU A 145 -11.35 0.62 -9.49
N HIS A 146 -11.18 1.42 -8.44
CA HIS A 146 -9.91 1.95 -7.97
C HIS A 146 -10.09 2.57 -6.56
N ILE A 147 -8.99 2.72 -5.83
CA ILE A 147 -8.92 3.36 -4.52
C ILE A 147 -8.75 4.87 -4.73
N SER A 148 -9.84 5.62 -4.56
CA SER A 148 -9.97 7.02 -4.98
C SER A 148 -10.35 7.97 -3.85
N SER A 149 -10.91 7.44 -2.77
CA SER A 149 -11.44 8.20 -1.64
C SER A 149 -10.97 7.66 -0.31
N THR A 150 -11.18 8.45 0.75
CA THR A 150 -10.97 8.01 2.14
C THR A 150 -11.94 6.90 2.55
N GLU A 151 -13.14 6.86 1.96
CA GLU A 151 -14.11 5.78 2.23
C GLU A 151 -13.63 4.44 1.67
N ASP A 152 -12.92 4.42 0.55
CA ASP A 152 -12.30 3.20 0.01
C ASP A 152 -11.23 2.65 0.97
N PHE A 153 -10.49 3.53 1.65
CA PHE A 153 -9.55 3.12 2.69
C PHE A 153 -10.25 2.62 3.95
N LYS A 154 -11.34 3.26 4.38
CA LYS A 154 -12.17 2.72 5.48
C LYS A 154 -12.72 1.35 5.12
N LEU A 155 -13.08 1.11 3.86
CA LEU A 155 -13.52 -0.19 3.37
C LEU A 155 -12.41 -1.25 3.46
N ILE A 156 -11.16 -0.89 3.13
CA ILE A 156 -9.99 -1.76 3.31
C ILE A 156 -9.79 -2.07 4.79
N LEU A 157 -9.82 -1.03 5.62
CA LEU A 157 -9.50 -1.04 7.05
C LEU A 157 -10.72 -1.33 7.94
N VAL A 158 -11.79 -1.95 7.41
CA VAL A 158 -12.91 -2.41 8.26
C VAL A 158 -12.41 -3.38 9.32
N ASP A 159 -11.49 -4.27 8.92
CA ASP A 159 -10.74 -5.07 9.87
C ASP A 159 -9.60 -4.21 10.45
N LYS A 160 -9.63 -4.07 11.77
CA LYS A 160 -8.70 -3.23 12.50
C LYS A 160 -7.29 -3.75 12.44
N GLU A 161 -7.09 -5.04 12.21
CA GLU A 161 -5.79 -5.69 12.18
C GLU A 161 -5.08 -5.58 10.81
N ILE A 162 -5.63 -4.81 9.87
CA ILE A 162 -5.02 -4.59 8.55
C ILE A 162 -4.15 -3.35 8.54
N LEU A 163 -2.93 -3.50 8.01
CA LEU A 163 -2.06 -2.40 7.63
C LEU A 163 -2.10 -2.22 6.11
N SER A 164 -2.45 -1.03 5.62
CA SER A 164 -2.48 -0.74 4.17
C SER A 164 -1.27 0.07 3.74
N PHE A 165 -0.53 -0.42 2.77
CA PHE A 165 0.65 0.21 2.17
C PHE A 165 0.42 0.63 0.72
N ARG A 166 0.83 1.84 0.39
CA ARG A 166 0.84 2.39 -0.98
C ARG A 166 2.19 3.00 -1.31
N PHE A 167 2.59 2.85 -2.56
CA PHE A 167 3.93 3.21 -3.03
C PHE A 167 3.85 4.23 -4.16
N TYR A 168 4.69 5.25 -4.07
CA TYR A 168 4.77 6.35 -5.01
C TYR A 168 6.21 6.53 -5.49
N ASP A 169 6.43 6.27 -6.76
CA ASP A 169 7.62 6.59 -7.54
C ASP A 169 7.32 7.80 -8.45
N SER A 170 7.71 9.00 -8.01
CA SER A 170 7.57 10.24 -8.77
C SER A 170 8.94 10.70 -9.30
N GLU A 171 8.94 11.63 -10.25
CA GLU A 171 10.19 12.16 -10.82
C GLU A 171 11.12 12.83 -9.80
N THR A 172 10.57 13.36 -8.69
CA THR A 172 11.32 14.14 -7.71
C THR A 172 11.57 13.42 -6.39
N HIS A 173 10.78 12.39 -6.09
CA HIS A 173 10.86 11.65 -4.84
C HIS A 173 10.16 10.29 -4.92
N GLY A 174 10.61 9.38 -4.07
CA GLY A 174 9.87 8.18 -3.68
C GLY A 174 9.08 8.41 -2.40
N ALA A 175 7.94 7.75 -2.26
CA ALA A 175 7.20 7.68 -1.00
C ALA A 175 6.55 6.31 -0.80
N ALA A 176 6.42 5.90 0.47
CA ALA A 176 5.62 4.77 0.87
C ALA A 176 4.70 5.22 2.00
N GLN A 177 3.40 5.06 1.82
CA GLN A 177 2.39 5.44 2.80
C GLN A 177 1.79 4.21 3.45
N LEU A 178 1.82 4.17 4.77
CA LEU A 178 1.11 3.25 5.63
C LEU A 178 -0.12 3.95 6.19
N ILE A 179 -1.29 3.34 6.01
CA ILE A 179 -2.57 3.81 6.57
C ILE A 179 -3.15 2.64 7.36
N CYS A 180 -3.52 2.88 8.61
CA CYS A 180 -4.05 1.87 9.52
C CYS A 180 -4.90 2.51 10.62
N HIS A 181 -5.47 1.67 11.49
CA HIS A 181 -6.07 2.13 12.73
C HIS A 181 -5.01 2.71 13.66
N SER A 182 -5.33 3.82 14.34
CA SER A 182 -4.44 4.54 15.25
C SER A 182 -3.97 3.72 16.43
N MET A 183 -4.67 2.63 16.78
CA MET A 183 -4.26 1.73 17.86
C MET A 183 -2.90 1.06 17.58
N HIS A 184 -2.52 0.92 16.31
CA HIS A 184 -1.25 0.31 15.90
C HIS A 184 -0.10 1.32 15.79
N ALA A 185 -0.40 2.62 15.91
CA ALA A 185 0.60 3.68 15.77
C ALA A 185 1.79 3.54 16.73
N PRO A 186 1.62 3.21 18.03
CA PRO A 186 2.75 3.08 18.95
C PRO A 186 3.77 2.04 18.48
N GLU A 187 3.30 0.85 18.09
CA GLU A 187 4.18 -0.24 17.64
C GLU A 187 4.93 0.12 16.35
N ILE A 188 4.24 0.77 15.40
CA ILE A 188 4.87 1.22 14.15
C ILE A 188 5.91 2.32 14.42
N LEU A 189 5.60 3.27 15.30
CA LEU A 189 6.52 4.35 15.67
C LEU A 189 7.76 3.81 16.40
N ASP A 190 7.59 2.82 17.27
CA ASP A 190 8.71 2.12 17.92
C ASP A 190 9.59 1.39 16.89
N ALA A 191 8.99 0.74 15.90
CA ALA A 191 9.72 0.12 14.79
C ALA A 191 10.50 1.16 13.96
N LEU A 192 9.90 2.31 13.64
CA LEU A 192 10.59 3.40 12.94
C LEU A 192 11.75 3.99 13.75
N ALA A 193 11.56 4.15 15.06
CA ALA A 193 12.61 4.63 15.96
C ALA A 193 13.79 3.65 16.01
N SER A 194 13.53 2.34 16.01
CA SER A 194 14.58 1.31 15.98
C SER A 194 15.41 1.32 14.68
N LEU A 195 14.85 1.86 13.60
CA LEU A 195 15.52 2.06 12.31
C LEU A 195 16.24 3.41 12.20
N GLU A 196 16.23 4.23 13.26
CA GLU A 196 16.82 5.58 13.29
C GLU A 196 16.29 6.49 12.16
N ILE A 197 15.00 6.39 11.84
CA ILE A 197 14.35 7.22 10.82
C ILE A 197 13.82 8.48 11.49
N ASP A 198 14.26 9.64 11.00
CA ASP A 198 13.84 10.92 11.57
C ASP A 198 12.41 11.30 11.14
N GLU A 199 11.61 11.78 12.11
CA GLU A 199 10.34 12.44 11.82
C GLU A 199 10.58 13.85 11.28
N ILE A 200 9.84 14.24 10.25
CA ILE A 200 9.73 15.62 9.80
C ILE A 200 8.28 16.09 9.84
N PRO A 201 8.03 17.37 10.18
CA PRO A 201 6.69 17.93 10.08
C PRO A 201 6.28 18.02 8.60
N ARG A 202 4.97 18.00 8.34
CA ARG A 202 4.43 18.17 6.98
C ARG A 202 4.93 19.43 6.27
N ALA A 203 5.13 20.53 7.00
CA ALA A 203 5.71 21.76 6.47
C ALA A 203 7.17 21.62 5.99
N GLY A 204 7.89 20.61 6.49
CA GLY A 204 9.27 20.30 6.12
C GLY A 204 9.42 19.50 4.82
N VAL A 205 8.34 18.90 4.30
CA VAL A 205 8.35 18.00 3.14
C VAL A 205 8.92 18.68 1.90
N TYR A 206 8.45 19.89 1.58
CA TYR A 206 8.94 20.63 0.41
C TYR A 206 10.45 20.87 0.47
N LYS A 207 10.93 21.36 1.63
CA LYS A 207 12.36 21.63 1.84
C LYS A 207 13.17 20.34 1.73
N TYR A 208 12.69 19.23 2.30
CA TYR A 208 13.37 17.94 2.24
C TYR A 208 13.54 17.48 0.78
N ILE A 209 12.45 17.44 0.00
CA ILE A 209 12.47 17.02 -1.40
C ILE A 209 13.44 17.88 -2.22
N HIS A 210 13.43 19.20 -2.03
CA HIS A 210 14.19 20.16 -2.86
C HIS A 210 15.60 20.50 -2.34
N SER A 211 16.03 19.95 -1.21
CA SER A 211 17.32 20.27 -0.56
C SER A 211 18.60 20.00 -1.39
N GLN A 212 18.50 19.32 -2.55
CA GLN A 212 19.60 19.14 -3.50
C GLN A 212 19.66 20.22 -4.59
N LEU A 213 18.56 20.92 -4.88
CA LEU A 213 18.54 22.00 -5.87
C LEU A 213 19.31 23.24 -5.40
N GLU A 214 19.44 23.43 -4.09
CA GLU A 214 20.23 24.51 -3.50
C GLU A 214 21.76 24.23 -3.48
N LYS A 215 22.20 23.06 -3.95
CA LYS A 215 23.63 22.65 -3.99
C LYS A 215 24.28 22.72 -5.37
N GLN A 216 23.61 23.31 -6.37
CA GLN A 216 24.24 23.56 -7.67
C GLN A 216 24.85 24.98 -7.69
N PRO A 217 26.19 25.12 -7.78
CA PRO A 217 26.87 26.40 -7.95
C PRO A 217 26.65 27.01 -9.35
#